data_AF-A0A2A2S0X3-F1
#
_entry.id   AF-A0A2A2S0X3-F1
#
_cell.length_a   1.000
_cell.length_b   1.000
_cell.length_c   1.000
_cell.angle_alpha   90.00
_cell.angle_beta   90.00
_cell.angle_gamma   90.00
#
_symmetry.space_group_name_H-M   'P 1'
#
loop_
_entity.id
_entity.type
_entity.pdbx_description
1 polymer ?
#
loop_
_entity_poly.entity_id
_entity_poly.type
_entity_poly.pdbx_seq_one_letter_code
_entity_poly.pdbx_strand_id
1 'polypeptide(L)'
;MLPEGIYKRRKNHNNTPPTVLLILTNCIVLAILIQLFTGCTAINNFFWGALAILALYNVYTIRRNPDEYTWLNGLIYALSIAFMVFLFFYFRGQPHNC
;
A
#
# COMPACT_ATOMS: atom_id res chain seq x y z
N MET A 1 -20.53 25.33 27.64
CA MET A 1 -20.25 23.88 27.67
C MET A 1 -21.08 23.23 26.57
N LEU A 2 -20.42 22.66 25.56
CA LEU A 2 -21.08 21.97 24.45
C LEU A 2 -21.78 20.70 25.00
N PRO A 3 -22.97 20.33 24.49
CA PRO A 3 -23.70 19.18 25.00
C PRO A 3 -22.88 17.88 24.87
N GLU A 4 -22.65 17.23 26.02
CA GLU A 4 -21.81 16.03 26.24
C GLU A 4 -22.25 14.78 25.45
N GLY A 5 -23.41 14.82 24.79
CA GLY A 5 -23.97 13.70 24.01
C GLY A 5 -23.78 13.81 22.49
N ILE A 6 -23.51 15.00 21.95
CA ILE A 6 -23.47 15.24 20.49
C ILE A 6 -22.04 15.20 19.96
N TYR A 7 -21.08 15.71 20.73
CA TYR A 7 -19.67 15.82 20.35
C TYR A 7 -18.80 14.78 21.06
N LYS A 8 -19.31 13.55 21.22
CA LYS A 8 -18.49 12.44 21.70
C LYS A 8 -17.44 12.15 20.64
N ARG A 9 -16.27 12.80 20.73
CA ARG A 9 -15.12 12.55 19.85
C ARG A 9 -14.77 11.08 20.04
N ARG A 10 -15.27 10.20 19.17
CA ARG A 10 -14.86 8.80 19.17
C ARG A 10 -13.34 8.81 19.04
N LYS A 11 -12.64 8.23 20.01
CA LYS A 11 -11.21 7.90 19.84
C LYS A 11 -11.14 7.16 18.50
N ASN A 12 -10.38 7.69 17.56
CA ASN A 12 -10.25 7.17 16.19
C ASN A 12 -11.50 7.34 15.29
N HIS A 13 -12.16 8.51 15.28
CA HIS A 13 -13.06 8.89 14.18
C HIS A 13 -12.24 9.21 12.92
N ASN A 14 -11.60 8.18 12.38
CA ASN A 14 -10.92 8.23 11.09
C ASN A 14 -11.92 7.73 10.06
N ASN A 15 -12.33 8.60 9.13
CA ASN A 15 -13.24 8.21 8.05
C ASN A 15 -12.59 7.23 7.07
N THR A 16 -11.25 7.16 7.10
CA THR A 16 -10.44 6.25 6.30
C THR A 16 -9.57 5.41 7.22
N PRO A 17 -9.75 4.08 7.23
CA PRO A 17 -8.87 3.20 7.98
C PRO A 17 -7.41 3.34 7.52
N PRO A 18 -6.44 3.34 8.44
CA PRO A 18 -5.01 3.47 8.13
C PRO A 18 -4.50 2.34 7.21
N THR A 19 -5.09 1.15 7.32
CA THR A 19 -4.86 0.02 6.41
C THR A 19 -5.24 0.35 4.97
N VAL A 20 -6.38 1.01 4.75
CA VAL A 20 -6.82 1.45 3.41
C VAL A 20 -5.85 2.48 2.85
N LEU A 21 -5.39 3.41 3.69
CA LEU A 21 -4.39 4.41 3.30
C LEU A 21 -3.07 3.75 2.88
N LEU A 22 -2.63 2.73 3.61
CA LEU A 22 -1.42 1.96 3.31
C LEU A 22 -1.55 1.16 2.00
N ILE A 23 -2.71 0.57 1.74
CA ILE A 23 -2.98 -0.14 0.49
C ILE A 23 -2.96 0.84 -0.69
N LEU A 24 -3.64 1.99 -0.56
CA LEU A 24 -3.66 3.03 -1.59
C LEU A 24 -2.27 3.57 -1.92
N THR A 25 -1.45 3.85 -0.91
CA THR A 25 -0.07 4.30 -1.12
C THR A 25 0.74 3.25 -1.87
N ASN A 26 0.62 1.97 -1.50
CA ASN A 26 1.30 0.89 -2.23
C ASN A 26 0.85 0.80 -3.69
N CYS A 27 -0.47 0.86 -3.96
CA CYS A 27 -1.01 0.85 -5.32
C CYS A 27 -0.45 2.00 -6.18
N ILE A 28 -0.52 3.23 -5.67
CA ILE A 28 -0.14 4.43 -6.43
C ILE A 28 1.37 4.41 -6.70
N VAL A 29 2.19 4.15 -5.67
CA VAL A 29 3.64 4.13 -5.81
C VAL A 29 4.06 3.03 -6.79
N LEU A 30 3.48 1.82 -6.67
CA LEU A 30 3.79 0.74 -7.60
C LEU A 30 3.39 1.10 -9.04
N ALA A 31 2.20 1.67 -9.26
CA ALA A 31 1.75 2.06 -10.59
C ALA A 31 2.69 3.08 -11.25
N ILE A 32 3.13 4.09 -10.48
CA ILE A 32 4.10 5.09 -10.96
C ILE A 32 5.45 4.44 -11.25
N LEU A 33 5.92 3.55 -10.36
CA LEU A 33 7.20 2.87 -10.55
C LEU A 33 7.20 1.99 -11.80
N ILE A 34 6.11 1.28 -12.07
CA ILE A 34 5.94 0.49 -13.30
C ILE A 34 6.02 1.44 -14.51
N GLN A 35 5.19 2.48 -14.57
CA GLN A 35 5.14 3.39 -15.72
C GLN A 35 6.49 4.05 -16.04
N LEU A 36 7.28 4.42 -15.03
CA LEU A 36 8.53 5.16 -15.22
C LEU A 36 9.77 4.29 -15.38
N PHE A 37 9.78 3.08 -14.81
CA PHE A 37 11.01 2.31 -14.64
C PHE A 37 10.97 0.87 -15.16
N THR A 38 9.84 0.43 -15.73
CA THR A 38 9.77 -0.84 -16.46
C THR A 38 9.64 -0.58 -17.96
N GLY A 39 10.67 -0.97 -18.74
CA GLY A 39 10.64 -0.93 -20.21
C GLY A 39 10.73 -2.32 -20.83
N CYS A 40 10.68 -2.42 -22.16
CA CYS A 40 10.59 -3.72 -22.87
C CYS A 40 11.80 -4.64 -22.64
N THR A 41 13.01 -4.08 -22.53
CA THR A 41 14.25 -4.87 -22.48
C THR A 41 14.70 -5.16 -21.04
N ALA A 42 14.56 -4.18 -20.15
CA ALA A 42 15.02 -4.30 -18.78
C ALA A 42 14.24 -3.41 -17.82
N ILE A 43 14.23 -3.82 -16.55
CA ILE A 43 13.73 -3.03 -15.43
C ILE A 43 14.90 -2.23 -14.87
N ASN A 44 14.72 -0.92 -14.69
CA ASN A 44 15.76 -0.06 -14.14
C ASN A 44 16.07 -0.46 -12.68
N ASN A 45 17.34 -0.53 -12.28
CA ASN A 45 17.74 -0.83 -10.91
C ASN A 45 17.12 0.11 -9.86
N PHE A 46 16.80 1.35 -10.23
CA PHE A 46 16.08 2.29 -9.37
C PHE A 46 14.70 1.77 -8.95
N PHE A 47 14.01 1.02 -9.80
CA PHE A 47 12.71 0.38 -9.48
C PHE A 47 12.84 -0.52 -8.25
N TRP A 48 13.87 -1.37 -8.22
CA TRP A 48 14.11 -2.30 -7.11
C TRP A 48 14.50 -1.55 -5.83
N GLY A 49 15.30 -0.50 -5.94
CA GLY A 49 15.63 0.37 -4.80
C GLY A 49 14.39 1.05 -4.21
N ALA A 50 13.53 1.62 -5.05
CA ALA A 50 12.30 2.27 -4.62
C ALA A 50 11.30 1.26 -4.00
N LEU A 51 11.17 0.07 -4.58
CA LEU A 51 10.37 -1.02 -3.99
C LEU A 51 10.89 -1.45 -2.62
N ALA A 52 12.20 -1.56 -2.45
CA ALA A 52 12.80 -1.91 -1.16
C ALA A 52 12.50 -0.84 -0.10
N ILE A 53 12.58 0.45 -0.45
CA ILE A 53 12.22 1.56 0.44
C ILE A 53 10.74 1.51 0.80
N LEU A 54 9.86 1.25 -0.16
CA LEU A 54 8.42 1.11 0.08
C LEU A 54 8.12 -0.06 1.02
N ALA A 55 8.80 -1.20 0.84
CA ALA A 55 8.68 -2.34 1.73
C ALA A 55 9.13 -2.01 3.16
N LEU A 56 10.25 -1.28 3.34
CA LEU A 56 10.70 -0.81 4.65
C LEU A 56 9.68 0.14 5.30
N TYR A 57 9.13 1.07 4.52
CA TYR A 57 8.07 1.98 4.99
C TYR A 57 6.85 1.21 5.50
N ASN A 58 6.40 0.19 4.76
CA ASN A 58 5.28 -0.65 5.16
C ASN A 58 5.56 -1.39 6.48
N VAL A 59 6.72 -2.04 6.59
CA VAL A 59 7.12 -2.76 7.82
C VAL A 59 7.19 -1.82 9.01
N TYR A 60 7.81 -0.65 8.85
CA TYR A 60 7.89 0.35 9.92
C TYR A 60 6.52 0.85 10.34
N THR A 61 5.62 1.13 9.38
CA THR A 61 4.27 1.63 9.63
C THR A 61 3.42 0.62 10.39
N ILE A 62 3.49 -0.66 10.02
CA ILE A 62 2.76 -1.74 10.70
C ILE A 62 3.30 -1.94 12.13
N ARG A 63 4.63 -1.98 12.29
CA ARG A 63 5.26 -2.17 13.62
C ARG A 63 4.96 -1.03 14.58
N ARG A 64 4.82 0.20 14.09
CA ARG A 64 4.55 1.37 14.91
C ARG A 64 3.09 1.46 15.37
N ASN A 65 2.16 0.80 14.67
CA ASN A 65 0.72 0.91 14.93
C ASN A 65 0.06 -0.49 15.13
N PRO A 66 0.52 -1.32 16.09
CA PRO A 66 0.04 -2.69 16.24
C PRO A 66 -1.48 -2.78 16.50
N ASP A 67 -2.06 -1.78 17.18
CA ASP A 67 -3.49 -1.74 17.50
C ASP A 67 -4.38 -1.60 16.26
N GLU A 68 -3.84 -1.02 15.18
CA GLU A 68 -4.57 -0.80 13.93
C GLU A 68 -4.49 -2.00 12.98
N TYR A 69 -3.39 -2.77 13.07
CA TYR A 69 -3.11 -3.94 12.24
C TYR A 69 -3.40 -5.24 13.02
N THR A 70 -4.67 -5.43 13.38
CA THR A 70 -5.18 -6.71 13.89
C THR A 70 -4.93 -7.83 12.88
N TRP A 71 -4.99 -9.10 13.31
CA TRP A 71 -4.76 -10.26 12.44
C TRP A 71 -5.53 -10.21 11.10
N LEU A 72 -6.81 -9.83 11.15
CA LEU A 72 -7.65 -9.71 9.96
C LEU A 72 -7.17 -8.58 9.04
N ASN A 73 -6.84 -7.43 9.59
CA ASN A 73 -6.31 -6.29 8.83
C ASN A 73 -4.94 -6.60 8.22
N GLY A 74 -4.08 -7.31 8.95
CA GLY A 74 -2.79 -7.80 8.46
C GLY A 74 -2.96 -8.79 7.30
N LEU A 75 -3.94 -9.70 7.39
CA LEU A 75 -4.24 -10.65 6.31
C LEU A 75 -4.77 -9.96 5.05
N ILE A 76 -5.71 -9.01 5.20
CA ILE A 76 -6.20 -8.20 4.06
C ILE A 76 -5.05 -7.43 3.42
N TYR A 77 -4.19 -6.82 4.23
CA TYR A 77 -3.00 -6.13 3.73
C TYR A 77 -2.06 -7.07 2.98
N ALA A 78 -1.75 -8.25 3.51
CA ALA A 78 -0.90 -9.23 2.85
C ALA A 78 -1.48 -9.71 1.51
N LEU A 79 -2.80 -9.97 1.46
CA LEU A 79 -3.50 -10.30 0.22
C LEU A 79 -3.43 -9.17 -0.81
N SER A 80 -3.50 -7.91 -0.37
CA SER A 80 -3.36 -6.76 -1.28
C SER A 80 -1.97 -6.69 -1.92
N ILE A 81 -0.91 -7.00 -1.16
CA ILE A 81 0.46 -7.05 -1.68
C ILE A 81 0.61 -8.21 -2.66
N ALA A 82 0.10 -9.40 -2.31
CA ALA A 82 0.12 -10.55 -3.22
C ALA A 82 -0.62 -10.26 -4.53
N PHE A 83 -1.77 -9.58 -4.47
CA PHE A 83 -2.52 -9.16 -5.64
C PHE A 83 -1.75 -8.14 -6.50
N MET A 84 -1.07 -7.17 -5.88
CA MET A 84 -0.21 -6.22 -6.61
C MET A 84 0.96 -6.91 -7.32
N VAL A 85 1.61 -7.88 -6.66
CA VAL A 85 2.65 -8.70 -7.28
C VAL A 85 2.11 -9.49 -8.47
N PHE A 86 0.92 -10.09 -8.33
CA PHE A 86 0.23 -10.76 -9.43
C PHE A 86 -0.03 -9.80 -10.60
N LEU A 87 -0.57 -8.61 -10.33
CA LEU A 87 -0.82 -7.60 -11.36
C LEU A 87 0.44 -7.17 -12.09
N PHE A 88 1.55 -7.00 -11.38
CA PHE A 88 2.85 -6.66 -11.98
C PHE A 88 3.26 -7.70 -13.03
N PHE A 89 3.20 -9.00 -12.68
CA PHE A 89 3.55 -10.06 -13.63
C PHE A 89 2.52 -10.19 -14.76
N TYR A 90 1.24 -9.99 -14.46
CA TYR A 90 0.17 -10.00 -15.45
C TYR A 90 0.38 -8.92 -16.52
N PHE A 91 0.63 -7.67 -16.10
CA PHE A 91 0.90 -6.57 -17.02
C PHE A 91 2.20 -6.78 -17.80
N ARG A 92 3.27 -7.26 -17.15
CA ARG A 92 4.53 -7.56 -17.85
C ARG A 92 4.37 -8.60 -18.96
N GLY A 93 3.45 -9.55 -18.81
CA GLY A 93 3.21 -10.61 -19.79
C GLY A 93 2.38 -10.19 -21.01
N GLN A 94 1.83 -8.97 -21.04
CA GLN A 94 0.98 -8.54 -22.16
C GLN A 94 1.80 -8.07 -23.38
N PRO A 95 1.40 -8.46 -24.60
CA PRO A 95 2.15 -8.19 -25.84
C PRO A 95 2.21 -6.70 -26.22
N HIS A 96 1.35 -5.87 -25.62
CA HIS A 96 1.28 -4.43 -25.85
C HIS A 96 2.24 -3.62 -24.96
N ASN A 97 2.86 -4.25 -23.96
CA ASN A 97 3.69 -3.57 -22.95
C ASN A 97 5.19 -3.67 -23.30
N CYS A 98 5.48 -3.38 -24.57
CA CYS A 98 6.78 -2.87 -24.98
C CYS A 98 6.78 -1.35 -24.78
#